data_AF-A0A443RXU8-F1
#
_entry.id   AF-A0A443RXU8-F1
#
_cell.length_a   1.000
_cell.length_b   1.000
_cell.length_c   1.000
_cell.angle_alpha   90.00
_cell.angle_beta   90.00
_cell.angle_gamma   90.00
#
_symmetry.space_group_name_H-M   'P 1'
#
loop_
_entity.id
_entity.type
_entity.pdbx_description
1 polymer ?
#
loop_
_entity_poly.entity_id
_entity_poly.type
_entity_poly.pdbx_seq_one_letter_code
_entity_poly.pdbx_strand_id
1 'polypeptide(L)'
;MLSTYNQQANLMTTLEIRINKTCIKHFIFTMCPSAISVFLLLLFTGCTFANIDECTYELVESIPEEVILRPSSPKIFDTLISLVLNSKETLDIASLYWTLRCEDIDPGQIASYCLQGETLLRLLVNAVKRNVKVRIAVNYDKDTNKSVDLIMLEKAGAEVRFVDFNKTIGAGVLHTKFMISDNNSVFVGSANMDWRSF
;
A
#
# COMPACT_ATOMS: atom_id res chain seq x y z
N MET A 1 -13.60 36.96 -9.74
CA MET A 1 -12.66 36.81 -10.87
C MET A 1 -11.68 35.73 -10.46
N LEU A 2 -11.85 34.53 -11.00
CA LEU A 2 -11.12 33.31 -10.64
C LEU A 2 -9.63 33.48 -10.96
N SER A 3 -8.76 33.41 -9.95
CA SER A 3 -7.35 33.10 -10.19
C SER A 3 -7.17 31.59 -10.09
N THR A 4 -7.04 30.98 -11.26
CA THR A 4 -6.52 29.64 -11.55
C THR A 4 -5.44 29.19 -10.57
N TYR A 5 -5.82 28.36 -9.60
CA TYR A 5 -4.90 27.42 -8.97
C TYR A 5 -4.68 26.26 -9.95
N ASN A 6 -3.83 26.51 -10.94
CA ASN A 6 -3.20 25.45 -11.73
C ASN A 6 -2.20 24.73 -10.80
N GLN A 7 -2.71 23.85 -9.96
CA GLN A 7 -1.92 22.72 -9.50
C GLN A 7 -2.07 21.67 -10.59
N GLN A 8 -1.22 21.76 -11.61
CA GLN A 8 -0.83 20.58 -12.35
C GLN A 8 -0.34 19.59 -11.29
N ALA A 9 -1.19 18.62 -10.97
CA ALA A 9 -0.73 17.41 -10.33
C ALA A 9 0.41 16.91 -11.21
N ASN A 10 1.63 16.99 -10.69
CA ASN A 10 2.78 16.35 -11.30
C ASN A 10 2.46 14.86 -11.29
N LEU A 11 1.79 14.41 -12.35
CA LEU A 11 1.46 13.04 -12.66
C LEU A 11 2.76 12.37 -13.09
N MET A 12 3.60 12.12 -12.09
CA MET A 12 4.84 11.39 -12.23
C MET A 12 4.45 9.93 -12.39
N THR A 13 4.83 9.32 -13.51
CA THR A 13 4.75 7.87 -13.67
C THR A 13 5.56 7.22 -12.55
N THR A 14 4.91 6.41 -11.73
CA THR A 14 5.55 5.66 -10.65
C THR A 14 5.70 4.20 -11.05
N LEU A 15 6.92 3.68 -10.93
CA LEU A 15 7.27 2.30 -11.23
C LEU A 15 7.24 1.48 -9.94
N GLU A 16 6.42 0.44 -9.89
CA GLU A 16 6.15 -0.29 -8.65
C GLU A 16 6.19 -1.80 -8.87
N ILE A 17 6.51 -2.56 -7.83
CA ILE A 17 6.79 -4.00 -7.95
C ILE A 17 5.71 -4.79 -7.21
N ARG A 18 5.06 -5.69 -7.95
CA ARG A 18 4.26 -6.78 -7.40
C ARG A 18 5.10 -8.05 -7.30
N ILE A 19 4.99 -8.78 -6.19
CA ILE A 19 5.72 -10.03 -5.91
C ILE A 19 4.70 -11.14 -5.57
N ASN A 20 4.86 -12.36 -6.10
CA ASN A 20 3.95 -13.49 -5.83
C ASN A 20 4.62 -14.74 -5.19
N LYS A 21 3.75 -15.55 -4.58
CA LYS A 21 3.82 -16.90 -3.97
C LYS A 21 4.86 -17.21 -2.90
N THR A 22 6.16 -16.97 -3.09
CA THR A 22 7.19 -17.64 -2.23
C THR A 22 8.27 -16.71 -1.68
N CYS A 23 8.34 -15.44 -2.11
CA CYS A 23 9.47 -14.54 -1.79
C CYS A 23 9.37 -13.74 -0.47
N ILE A 24 8.21 -13.71 0.20
CA ILE A 24 8.01 -12.85 1.39
C ILE A 24 8.87 -13.28 2.58
N LYS A 25 9.10 -14.59 2.76
CA LYS A 25 9.96 -15.10 3.85
C LYS A 25 11.40 -14.58 3.76
N HIS A 26 11.90 -14.28 2.57
CA HIS A 26 13.24 -13.70 2.38
C HIS A 26 13.24 -12.17 2.49
N PHE A 27 12.23 -11.47 1.94
CA PHE A 27 12.17 -10.00 1.98
C PHE A 27 12.12 -9.44 3.41
N ILE A 28 11.45 -10.16 4.34
CA ILE A 28 11.40 -9.80 5.77
C ILE A 28 12.72 -10.12 6.48
N PHE A 29 13.42 -11.19 6.11
CA PHE A 29 14.70 -11.59 6.72
C PHE A 29 15.90 -10.77 6.24
N THR A 30 15.90 -10.28 4.99
CA THR A 30 17.01 -9.51 4.42
C THR A 30 16.99 -8.02 4.78
N MET A 31 15.90 -7.49 5.31
CA MET A 31 15.80 -6.11 5.85
C MET A 31 16.23 -6.01 7.33
N CYS A 32 16.64 -7.12 7.96
CA CYS A 32 17.21 -7.13 9.31
C CYS A 32 18.66 -7.67 9.33
N PRO A 33 19.66 -6.90 8.86
CA PRO A 33 21.03 -7.10 9.30
C PRO A 33 21.63 -5.78 9.80
N SER A 34 21.15 -5.28 10.94
CA SER A 34 21.85 -4.23 11.67
C SER A 34 21.69 -4.33 13.18
N ALA A 35 21.69 -5.55 13.75
CA ALA A 35 21.72 -5.69 15.21
C ALA A 35 22.25 -7.01 15.79
N ILE A 36 22.87 -7.91 15.01
CA ILE A 36 23.44 -9.14 15.59
C ILE A 36 24.90 -9.26 15.18
N SER A 37 25.73 -9.08 16.20
CA SER A 37 27.17 -9.24 16.23
C SER A 37 27.66 -10.45 15.42
N VAL A 38 28.80 -10.28 14.75
CA VAL A 38 29.56 -11.21 13.89
C VAL A 38 29.91 -12.57 14.56
N PHE A 39 29.43 -12.83 15.76
CA PHE A 39 29.82 -13.97 16.59
C PHE A 39 28.94 -15.23 16.48
N LEU A 40 27.88 -15.23 15.65
CA LEU A 40 26.98 -16.39 15.48
C LEU A 40 26.99 -17.01 14.08
N LEU A 41 28.04 -16.80 13.29
CA LEU A 41 28.11 -17.33 11.92
C LEU A 41 28.42 -18.85 11.82
N LEU A 42 28.59 -19.55 12.95
CA LEU A 42 28.98 -20.98 12.96
C LEU A 42 27.90 -21.94 13.50
N LEU A 43 26.70 -21.46 13.84
CA LEU A 43 25.59 -22.34 14.28
C LEU A 43 24.50 -22.57 13.21
N PHE A 44 24.64 -22.01 12.02
CA PHE A 44 23.65 -22.11 10.94
C PHE A 44 24.19 -22.81 9.67
N THR A 45 24.98 -23.89 9.80
CA THR A 45 25.27 -24.82 8.68
C THR A 45 24.06 -25.70 8.34
N GLY A 46 22.90 -25.07 8.18
CA GLY A 46 21.63 -25.75 7.90
C GLY A 46 20.54 -24.85 7.31
N CYS A 47 20.88 -23.64 6.85
CA CYS A 47 19.92 -22.86 6.07
C CYS A 47 20.00 -23.33 4.61
N THR A 48 19.20 -24.34 4.26
CA THR A 48 18.88 -24.60 2.86
C THR A 48 18.09 -23.40 2.35
N PHE A 49 18.71 -22.57 1.52
CA PHE A 49 17.97 -21.61 0.72
C PHE A 49 17.01 -22.41 -0.16
N ALA A 50 15.71 -22.34 0.13
CA ALA A 50 14.70 -22.89 -0.77
C ALA A 50 14.97 -22.29 -2.17
N ASN A 51 15.02 -23.13 -3.20
CA ASN A 51 15.21 -22.69 -4.59
C ASN A 51 14.29 -21.49 -4.88
N ILE A 52 14.88 -20.39 -5.34
CA ILE A 52 14.20 -19.09 -5.63
C ILE A 52 13.42 -19.16 -6.96
N ASP A 53 13.19 -20.36 -7.49
CA ASP A 53 12.85 -20.58 -8.91
C ASP A 53 11.40 -20.25 -9.30
N GLU A 54 10.55 -19.75 -8.40
CA GLU A 54 9.15 -19.39 -8.72
C GLU A 54 8.68 -18.04 -8.17
N CYS A 55 9.57 -17.05 -8.04
CA CYS A 55 9.11 -15.68 -7.76
C CYS A 55 8.85 -14.91 -9.06
N THR A 56 7.58 -14.59 -9.30
CA THR A 56 7.21 -13.69 -10.40
C THR A 56 7.15 -12.26 -9.89
N TYR A 57 7.77 -11.37 -10.65
CA TYR A 57 7.75 -9.93 -10.43
C TYR A 57 7.04 -9.28 -11.60
N GLU A 58 6.21 -8.30 -11.31
CA GLU A 58 5.50 -7.53 -12.32
C GLU A 58 5.60 -6.06 -11.98
N LEU A 59 5.95 -5.27 -12.99
CA LEU A 59 5.98 -3.83 -12.90
C LEU A 59 4.54 -3.31 -13.04
N VAL A 60 4.10 -2.47 -12.11
CA VAL A 60 2.78 -1.84 -12.13
C VAL A 60 2.94 -0.33 -12.00
N GLU A 61 2.05 0.43 -12.62
CA GLU A 61 2.20 1.89 -12.73
C GLU A 61 0.85 2.62 -12.79
N SER A 62 0.84 3.90 -12.41
CA SER A 62 -0.28 4.81 -12.62
C SER A 62 -0.02 5.61 -13.90
N ILE A 63 -0.95 5.53 -14.85
CA ILE A 63 -0.85 6.24 -16.13
C ILE A 63 -2.00 7.25 -16.20
N PRO A 64 -1.72 8.54 -16.41
CA PRO A 64 -2.76 9.55 -16.55
C PRO A 64 -3.66 9.25 -17.75
N GLU A 65 -4.95 9.57 -17.65
CA GLU A 65 -5.96 9.26 -18.68
C GLU A 65 -5.64 9.84 -20.05
N GLU A 66 -4.96 10.99 -20.07
CA GLU A 66 -4.60 11.71 -21.29
C GLU A 66 -3.28 11.22 -21.92
N VAL A 67 -2.58 10.27 -21.28
CA VAL A 67 -1.30 9.74 -21.77
C VAL A 67 -1.51 8.37 -22.40
N ILE A 68 -1.38 8.30 -23.73
CA ILE A 68 -1.40 7.03 -24.46
C ILE A 68 0.00 6.43 -24.47
N LEU A 69 0.26 5.50 -23.54
CA LEU A 69 1.43 4.64 -23.57
C LEU A 69 1.08 3.32 -24.29
N ARG A 70 2.08 2.68 -24.91
CA ARG A 70 1.90 1.29 -25.35
C ARG A 70 1.66 0.43 -24.10
N PRO A 71 0.71 -0.51 -24.10
CA PRO A 71 0.43 -1.32 -22.91
C PRO A 71 1.64 -2.19 -22.60
N SER A 72 2.38 -1.86 -21.54
CA SER A 72 3.51 -2.67 -21.08
C SER A 72 3.34 -3.21 -19.66
N SER A 73 2.40 -2.68 -18.87
CA SER A 73 2.32 -2.93 -17.42
C SER A 73 0.88 -2.76 -16.90
N PRO A 74 0.45 -3.57 -15.92
CA PRO A 74 -0.84 -3.37 -15.26
C PRO A 74 -0.90 -2.07 -14.47
N LYS A 75 -2.12 -1.59 -14.24
CA LYS A 75 -2.34 -0.40 -13.42
C LYS A 75 -2.19 -0.71 -11.94
N ILE A 76 -1.71 0.26 -11.17
CA ILE A 76 -1.63 0.17 -9.69
C ILE A 76 -3.00 -0.14 -9.10
N PHE A 77 -4.04 0.56 -9.53
CA PHE A 77 -5.41 0.35 -9.05
C PHE A 77 -5.89 -1.09 -9.22
N ASP A 78 -5.72 -1.66 -10.43
CA ASP A 78 -6.13 -3.03 -10.73
C ASP A 78 -5.35 -4.05 -9.88
N THR A 79 -4.07 -3.75 -9.64
CA THR A 79 -3.19 -4.58 -8.80
C THR A 79 -3.66 -4.59 -7.34
N LEU A 80 -3.94 -3.42 -6.76
CA LEU A 80 -4.44 -3.29 -5.39
C LEU A 80 -5.79 -3.98 -5.22
N ILE A 81 -6.73 -3.78 -6.15
CA ILE A 81 -8.02 -4.49 -6.14
C ILE A 81 -7.82 -6.00 -6.19
N SER A 82 -6.94 -6.48 -7.07
CA SER A 82 -6.64 -7.90 -7.21
C SER A 82 -6.12 -8.50 -5.91
N LEU A 83 -5.24 -7.80 -5.18
CA LEU A 83 -4.79 -8.22 -3.86
C LEU A 83 -5.97 -8.32 -2.88
N VAL A 84 -6.76 -7.27 -2.73
CA VAL A 84 -7.89 -7.21 -1.79
C VAL A 84 -8.96 -8.28 -2.07
N LEU A 85 -9.30 -8.50 -3.34
CA LEU A 85 -10.31 -9.49 -3.73
C LEU A 85 -9.81 -10.93 -3.52
N ASN A 86 -8.51 -11.16 -3.74
CA ASN A 86 -7.93 -12.49 -3.63
C ASN A 86 -7.56 -12.87 -2.19
N SER A 87 -7.38 -11.92 -1.26
CA SER A 87 -7.12 -12.23 0.15
C SER A 87 -8.20 -13.09 0.78
N LYS A 88 -7.79 -14.17 1.45
CA LYS A 88 -8.69 -15.13 2.14
C LYS A 88 -8.52 -15.11 3.65
N GLU A 89 -7.33 -14.83 4.16
CA GLU A 89 -7.00 -14.93 5.58
C GLU A 89 -6.52 -13.60 6.14
N THR A 90 -5.55 -12.96 5.49
CA THR A 90 -4.91 -11.74 6.02
C THR A 90 -4.67 -10.71 4.92
N LEU A 91 -4.81 -9.45 5.27
CA LEU A 91 -4.42 -8.32 4.43
C LEU A 91 -3.70 -7.28 5.30
N ASP A 92 -2.41 -7.09 5.05
CA ASP A 92 -1.56 -6.19 5.84
C ASP A 92 -1.13 -4.99 5.01
N ILE A 93 -1.38 -3.80 5.53
CA ILE A 93 -1.15 -2.54 4.82
C ILE A 93 -0.24 -1.66 5.66
N ALA A 94 0.85 -1.18 5.06
CA ALA A 94 1.67 -0.11 5.62
C ALA A 94 1.58 1.10 4.69
N SER A 95 1.20 2.25 5.24
CA SER A 95 0.82 3.43 4.46
C SER A 95 1.21 4.73 5.17
N LEU A 96 1.46 5.79 4.40
CA LEU A 96 1.71 7.12 4.97
C LEU A 96 0.41 7.79 5.41
N TYR A 97 -0.57 7.94 4.51
CA TYR A 97 -1.87 8.58 4.79
C TYR A 97 -2.98 7.95 3.92
N TRP A 98 -4.24 8.31 4.23
CA TRP A 98 -5.44 7.83 3.54
C TRP A 98 -6.36 8.98 3.13
N THR A 99 -6.61 9.12 1.82
CA THR A 99 -7.56 10.05 1.20
C THR A 99 -8.21 9.43 -0.04
N LEU A 100 -9.09 8.46 0.13
CA LEU A 100 -9.73 7.70 -0.96
C LEU A 100 -11.06 8.28 -1.45
N ARG A 101 -11.67 9.23 -0.71
CA ARG A 101 -13.06 9.69 -0.95
C ARG A 101 -13.20 11.03 -1.71
N CYS A 102 -12.14 11.54 -2.35
CA CYS A 102 -12.18 12.81 -3.12
C CYS A 102 -12.86 14.01 -2.43
N GLU A 103 -12.88 14.06 -1.10
CA GLU A 103 -13.62 15.09 -0.36
C GLU A 103 -13.00 16.49 -0.47
N ASP A 104 -11.77 16.56 -1.01
CA ASP A 104 -10.99 17.77 -1.21
C ASP A 104 -11.24 18.44 -2.58
N ILE A 105 -12.07 17.83 -3.43
CA ILE A 105 -12.43 18.38 -4.76
C ILE A 105 -13.87 18.87 -4.75
N ASP A 106 -14.15 19.91 -5.56
CA ASP A 106 -15.51 20.35 -5.86
C ASP A 106 -16.34 19.19 -6.47
N PRO A 107 -17.54 18.87 -5.94
CA PRO A 107 -18.44 17.84 -6.48
C PRO A 107 -18.75 17.96 -7.98
N GLY A 108 -18.56 19.13 -8.58
CA GLY A 108 -18.70 19.33 -10.03
C GLY A 108 -17.58 18.71 -10.89
N GLN A 109 -16.50 18.20 -10.30
CA GLN A 109 -15.32 17.67 -10.99
C GLN A 109 -14.99 16.22 -10.61
N ILE A 110 -16.01 15.38 -10.34
CA ILE A 110 -15.80 13.98 -9.99
C ILE A 110 -15.12 13.27 -11.18
N ALA A 111 -13.81 13.07 -11.04
CA ALA A 111 -12.99 12.33 -11.99
C ALA A 111 -13.17 10.82 -11.76
N SER A 112 -12.90 10.03 -12.78
CA SER A 112 -12.85 8.55 -12.74
C SER A 112 -12.00 8.00 -11.58
N TYR A 113 -10.90 8.69 -11.25
CA TYR A 113 -9.99 8.35 -10.13
C TYR A 113 -10.65 8.41 -8.75
N CYS A 114 -11.66 9.27 -8.57
CA CYS A 114 -12.44 9.32 -7.33
C CYS A 114 -13.23 8.03 -7.12
N LEU A 115 -13.85 7.53 -8.19
CA LEU A 115 -14.60 6.28 -8.15
C LEU A 115 -13.67 5.10 -7.87
N GLN A 116 -12.43 5.15 -8.35
CA GLN A 116 -11.41 4.14 -8.03
C GLN A 116 -11.08 4.16 -6.53
N GLY A 117 -10.77 5.33 -5.97
CA GLY A 117 -10.52 5.51 -4.54
C GLY A 117 -11.64 4.93 -3.66
N GLU A 118 -12.87 5.37 -3.89
CA GLU A 118 -14.04 4.90 -3.14
C GLU A 118 -14.30 3.40 -3.34
N THR A 119 -14.07 2.88 -4.55
CA THR A 119 -14.21 1.45 -4.85
C THR A 119 -13.21 0.64 -4.03
N LEU A 120 -11.94 1.05 -3.95
CA LEU A 120 -10.94 0.38 -3.14
C LEU A 120 -11.34 0.38 -1.65
N LEU A 121 -11.80 1.52 -1.12
CA LEU A 121 -12.28 1.63 0.26
C LEU A 121 -13.43 0.65 0.55
N ARG A 122 -14.42 0.59 -0.35
CA ARG A 122 -15.55 -0.36 -0.24
C ARG A 122 -15.08 -1.81 -0.27
N LEU A 123 -14.12 -2.14 -1.12
CA LEU A 123 -13.58 -3.50 -1.23
C LEU A 123 -12.81 -3.90 0.02
N LEU A 124 -12.07 -2.99 0.64
CA LEU A 124 -11.39 -3.23 1.92
C LEU A 124 -12.39 -3.50 3.05
N VAL A 125 -13.46 -2.70 3.15
CA VAL A 125 -14.56 -2.96 4.09
C VAL A 125 -15.18 -4.34 3.84
N ASN A 126 -15.39 -4.71 2.57
CA ASN A 126 -15.92 -6.03 2.21
C ASN A 126 -14.94 -7.16 2.54
N ALA A 127 -13.62 -6.96 2.45
CA ALA A 127 -12.64 -7.96 2.87
C ALA A 127 -12.81 -8.30 4.36
N VAL A 128 -12.99 -7.29 5.22
CA VAL A 128 -13.28 -7.52 6.64
C VAL A 128 -14.58 -8.32 6.81
N LYS A 129 -15.64 -7.99 6.08
CA LYS A 129 -16.92 -8.74 6.11
C LYS A 129 -16.78 -10.18 5.62
N ARG A 130 -15.82 -10.47 4.74
CA ARG A 130 -15.44 -11.83 4.32
C ARG A 130 -14.60 -12.57 5.36
N ASN A 131 -14.42 -12.00 6.55
CA ASN A 131 -13.61 -12.52 7.64
C ASN A 131 -12.09 -12.56 7.33
N VAL A 132 -11.63 -11.70 6.41
CA VAL A 132 -10.20 -11.45 6.21
C VAL A 132 -9.70 -10.57 7.34
N LYS A 133 -8.61 -10.94 8.00
CA LYS A 133 -7.95 -10.14 9.02
C LYS A 133 -7.20 -8.97 8.36
N VAL A 134 -7.83 -7.80 8.33
CA VAL A 134 -7.22 -6.57 7.78
C VAL A 134 -6.46 -5.83 8.88
N ARG A 135 -5.17 -5.61 8.70
CA ARG A 135 -4.29 -4.87 9.63
C ARG A 135 -3.65 -3.69 8.90
N ILE A 136 -3.69 -2.50 9.51
CA ILE A 136 -3.23 -1.27 8.89
C ILE A 136 -2.26 -0.58 9.85
N ALA A 137 -1.00 -0.46 9.44
CA ALA A 137 -0.04 0.44 10.04
C ALA A 137 -0.02 1.74 9.23
N VAL A 138 -0.30 2.86 9.90
CA VAL A 138 -0.37 4.18 9.27
C VAL A 138 0.50 5.16 10.04
N ASN A 139 1.10 6.14 9.36
CA ASN A 139 1.83 7.20 10.03
C ASN A 139 0.91 7.94 11.03
N TYR A 140 1.43 8.24 12.21
CA TYR A 140 0.75 9.18 13.10
C TYR A 140 1.08 10.62 12.68
N ASP A 141 0.04 11.42 12.47
CA ASP A 141 0.10 12.87 12.53
C ASP A 141 -1.22 13.41 13.14
N LYS A 142 -1.30 14.73 13.33
CA LYS A 142 -2.43 15.38 14.02
C LYS A 142 -3.77 15.32 13.27
N ASP A 143 -3.74 14.97 11.98
CA ASP A 143 -4.90 14.98 11.09
C ASP A 143 -5.24 13.59 10.56
N THR A 144 -4.26 12.69 10.43
CA THR A 144 -4.43 11.30 9.99
C THR A 144 -5.32 10.50 10.96
N ASN A 145 -5.32 10.83 12.26
CA ASN A 145 -6.26 10.25 13.23
C ASN A 145 -7.73 10.67 13.03
N LYS A 146 -7.99 11.64 12.15
CA LYS A 146 -9.33 12.07 11.74
C LYS A 146 -9.71 11.55 10.35
N SER A 147 -8.84 10.76 9.70
CA SER A 147 -9.16 10.18 8.40
C SER A 147 -10.42 9.33 8.51
N VAL A 148 -11.48 9.78 7.86
CA VAL A 148 -12.77 9.08 7.88
C VAL A 148 -12.65 7.73 7.16
N ASP A 149 -11.72 7.58 6.21
CA ASP A 149 -11.41 6.30 5.56
C ASP A 149 -10.97 5.27 6.60
N LEU A 150 -10.00 5.64 7.46
CA LEU A 150 -9.51 4.79 8.54
C LEU A 150 -10.61 4.50 9.57
N ILE A 151 -11.41 5.51 9.93
CA ILE A 151 -12.54 5.34 10.86
C ILE A 151 -13.58 4.36 10.28
N MET A 152 -13.86 4.41 8.97
CA MET A 152 -14.76 3.46 8.30
C MET A 152 -14.21 2.04 8.36
N LEU A 153 -12.90 1.87 8.16
CA LEU A 153 -12.23 0.56 8.22
C LEU A 153 -12.19 0.00 9.65
N GLU A 154 -11.87 0.82 10.66
CA GLU A 154 -11.94 0.41 12.07
C GLU A 154 -13.36 -0.01 12.45
N LYS A 155 -14.38 0.76 12.07
CA LYS A 155 -15.80 0.42 12.30
C LYS A 155 -16.22 -0.87 11.60
N ALA A 156 -15.62 -1.17 10.45
CA ALA A 156 -15.86 -2.42 9.75
C ALA A 156 -15.19 -3.63 10.44
N GLY A 157 -14.19 -3.39 11.29
CA GLY A 157 -13.46 -4.41 12.06
C GLY A 157 -11.98 -4.56 11.67
N ALA A 158 -11.40 -3.64 10.88
CA ALA A 158 -9.97 -3.62 10.61
C ALA A 158 -9.17 -3.19 11.86
N GLU A 159 -7.99 -3.78 12.05
CA GLU A 159 -7.05 -3.37 13.11
C GLU A 159 -6.18 -2.22 12.60
N VAL A 160 -6.46 -0.98 13.02
CA VAL A 160 -5.66 0.20 12.65
C VAL A 160 -4.71 0.57 13.78
N ARG A 161 -3.44 0.80 13.44
CA ARG A 161 -2.37 1.21 14.35
C ARG A 161 -1.65 2.44 13.79
N PHE A 162 -1.70 3.53 14.55
CA PHE A 162 -0.96 4.74 14.25
C PHE A 162 0.48 4.62 14.78
N VAL A 163 1.45 4.75 13.89
CA VAL A 163 2.88 4.64 14.18
C VAL A 163 3.46 6.03 14.35
N ASP A 164 3.79 6.39 15.59
CA ASP A 164 4.39 7.67 15.94
C ASP A 164 5.91 7.56 16.04
N PHE A 165 6.58 7.74 14.91
CA PHE A 165 8.05 7.72 14.82
C PHE A 165 8.68 8.85 15.63
N ASN A 166 8.09 10.04 15.63
CA ASN A 166 8.58 11.16 16.41
C ASN A 166 8.59 10.85 17.91
N LYS A 167 7.53 10.23 18.43
CA LYS A 167 7.48 9.77 19.83
C LYS A 167 8.42 8.60 20.12
N THR A 168 8.66 7.73 19.14
CA THR A 168 9.43 6.49 19.35
C THR A 168 10.94 6.70 19.23
N ILE A 169 11.40 7.47 18.24
CA ILE A 169 12.83 7.67 17.93
C ILE A 169 13.23 9.15 17.82
N GLY A 170 12.34 10.08 18.15
CA GLY A 170 12.61 11.52 18.19
C GLY A 170 12.52 12.25 16.85
N ALA A 171 12.28 11.54 15.74
CA ALA A 171 12.10 12.11 14.41
C ALA A 171 11.49 11.08 13.43
N GLY A 172 11.10 11.53 12.23
CA GLY A 172 10.73 10.66 11.11
C GLY A 172 9.24 10.36 10.99
N VAL A 173 8.88 9.62 9.93
CA VAL A 173 7.51 9.23 9.56
C VAL A 173 7.48 7.83 8.95
N LEU A 174 6.32 7.17 8.96
CA LEU A 174 6.09 5.94 8.20
C LEU A 174 5.91 6.28 6.71
N HIS A 175 6.98 6.28 5.91
CA HIS A 175 6.91 6.59 4.48
C HIS A 175 6.67 5.37 3.58
N THR A 176 6.32 4.23 4.16
CA THR A 176 6.07 2.98 3.44
C THR A 176 4.73 2.99 2.71
N LYS A 177 4.67 2.38 1.52
CA LYS A 177 3.42 2.05 0.83
C LYS A 177 3.49 0.62 0.30
N PHE A 178 3.01 -0.32 1.09
CA PHE A 178 2.90 -1.71 0.65
C PHE A 178 1.60 -2.35 1.13
N MET A 179 1.20 -3.40 0.42
CA MET A 179 0.06 -4.26 0.76
C MET A 179 0.49 -5.72 0.62
N ILE A 180 0.30 -6.52 1.67
CA ILE A 180 0.57 -7.97 1.68
C ILE A 180 -0.76 -8.71 1.81
N SER A 181 -1.06 -9.57 0.84
CA SER A 181 -2.19 -10.49 0.89
C SER A 181 -1.71 -11.89 1.27
N ASP A 182 -2.33 -12.48 2.29
CA ASP A 182 -2.15 -13.87 2.75
C ASP A 182 -0.69 -14.32 2.91
N ASN A 183 0.22 -13.38 3.23
CA ASN A 183 1.67 -13.61 3.28
C ASN A 183 2.25 -14.26 2.01
N ASN A 184 1.61 -14.10 0.85
CA ASN A 184 2.04 -14.70 -0.42
C ASN A 184 2.17 -13.70 -1.57
N SER A 185 1.40 -12.60 -1.56
CA SER A 185 1.41 -11.61 -2.62
C SER A 185 1.66 -10.24 -2.02
N VAL A 186 2.62 -9.50 -2.58
CA VAL A 186 2.96 -8.14 -2.12
C VAL A 186 2.83 -7.17 -3.27
N PHE A 187 2.34 -5.99 -2.94
CA PHE A 187 2.56 -4.77 -3.70
C PHE A 187 3.49 -3.87 -2.88
N VAL A 188 4.57 -3.36 -3.48
CA VAL A 188 5.45 -2.34 -2.88
C VAL A 188 5.66 -1.22 -3.88
N GLY A 189 5.43 0.01 -3.47
CA GLY A 189 5.49 1.15 -4.37
C GLY A 189 5.57 2.50 -3.67
N SER A 190 5.31 3.53 -4.47
CA SER A 190 5.23 4.93 -4.08
C SER A 190 3.80 5.44 -3.88
N ALA A 191 2.80 4.76 -4.48
CA ALA A 191 1.40 5.14 -4.42
C ALA A 191 0.86 5.10 -2.98
N ASN A 192 0.35 6.23 -2.51
CA ASN A 192 -0.33 6.32 -1.22
C ASN A 192 -1.74 5.70 -1.32
N MET A 193 -2.43 5.56 -0.18
CA MET A 193 -3.86 5.23 -0.17
C MET A 193 -4.68 6.49 -0.49
N ASP A 194 -4.46 7.01 -1.69
CA ASP A 194 -4.92 8.31 -2.16
C ASP A 194 -5.53 8.14 -3.55
N TRP A 195 -6.73 8.68 -3.76
CA TRP A 195 -7.40 8.64 -5.07
C TRP A 195 -6.53 9.21 -6.20
N ARG A 196 -5.60 10.13 -5.89
CA ARG A 196 -4.66 10.74 -6.85
C ARG A 196 -3.53 9.80 -7.30
N SER A 197 -3.33 8.69 -6.60
CA SER A 197 -2.26 7.71 -6.89
C SER A 197 -2.69 6.63 -7.88
N PHE A 198 -3.93 6.69 -8.39
CA PHE A 198 -4.54 5.66 -9.23
C PHE A 198 -4.63 6.06 -10.70
#